data_AF-A0A9D5VBN6-F1
#
_entry.id   AF-A0A9D5VBN6-F1
#
_cell.length_a   1.000
_cell.length_b   1.000
_cell.length_c   1.000
_cell.angle_alpha   90.00
_cell.angle_beta   90.00
_cell.angle_gamma   90.00
#
_symmetry.space_group_name_H-M   'P 1'
#
loop_
_entity.id
_entity.type
_entity.pdbx_description
1 polymer ?
#
loop_
_entity_poly.entity_id
_entity_poly.type
_entity_poly.pdbx_seq_one_letter_code
_entity_poly.pdbx_strand_id
1 'polypeptide(L)'
;MEAITFLDLTPGMVALLFIVGFIGGMVSGFIGSGGAFVLTPAMMSLGAPAIVAVASNMAHKFPKALVGSIKRAKYGQVDVKMGVIMGVFAEAGVMVGKGFMTSIREQFGDSGTNLYVSAIFVVVLAIVGGFVLRDALKSLKEGDTETEHKTPKLAKIIQSI
;
A
#
# COMPACT_ATOMS: atom_id res chain seq x y z
N MET A 1 31.51 -5.25 1.17
CA MET A 1 30.04 -5.27 1.09
C MET A 1 29.69 -6.07 -0.14
N GLU A 2 29.35 -7.35 0.02
CA GLU A 2 28.74 -8.09 -1.09
C GLU A 2 27.44 -7.38 -1.45
N ALA A 3 27.32 -6.92 -2.69
CA ALA A 3 26.05 -6.44 -3.18
C ALA A 3 25.10 -7.63 -3.14
N ILE A 4 24.07 -7.59 -2.29
CA ILE A 4 23.07 -8.65 -2.26
C ILE A 4 22.26 -8.51 -3.55
N THR A 5 22.73 -9.16 -4.62
CA THR A 5 22.04 -9.23 -5.90
C THR A 5 20.89 -10.21 -5.75
N PHE A 6 19.72 -9.67 -5.40
CA PHE A 6 18.47 -10.43 -5.32
C PHE A 6 17.91 -10.80 -6.70
N LEU A 7 18.34 -10.10 -7.75
CA LEU A 7 17.90 -10.25 -9.13
C LEU A 7 19.09 -10.11 -10.07
N ASP A 8 19.22 -11.04 -11.01
CA ASP A 8 20.16 -10.91 -12.12
C ASP A 8 19.66 -9.83 -13.09
N LEU A 9 20.39 -8.73 -13.19
CA LEU A 9 20.08 -7.60 -14.06
C LEU A 9 20.47 -7.89 -15.51
N THR A 10 19.87 -8.93 -16.08
CA THR A 10 19.90 -9.15 -17.53
C THR A 10 19.05 -8.09 -18.25
N PRO A 11 19.39 -7.72 -19.50
CA PRO A 11 18.59 -6.77 -20.27
C PRO A 11 17.09 -7.12 -20.35
N GLY A 12 16.78 -8.43 -20.39
CA GLY A 12 15.40 -8.93 -20.34
C GLY A 12 14.70 -8.66 -19.01
N MET A 13 15.38 -8.90 -17.88
CA MET A 13 14.85 -8.62 -16.54
C MET A 13 14.60 -7.11 -16.35
N VAL A 14 15.52 -6.27 -16.85
CA VAL A 14 15.37 -4.80 -16.79
C VAL A 14 14.15 -4.35 -17.59
N ALA A 15 13.96 -4.86 -18.80
CA ALA A 15 12.78 -4.56 -19.61
C ALA A 15 11.48 -4.99 -18.91
N LEU A 16 11.48 -6.17 -18.27
CA LEU A 16 10.34 -6.67 -17.50
C LEU A 16 10.03 -5.77 -16.29
N LEU A 17 11.05 -5.37 -15.52
CA LEU A 17 10.90 -4.44 -14.39
C LEU A 17 10.32 -3.10 -14.83
N PHE A 18 10.72 -2.59 -16.01
CA PHE A 18 10.13 -1.39 -16.60
C PHE A 18 8.65 -1.57 -16.94
N ILE A 19 8.27 -2.69 -17.58
CA ILE A 19 6.88 -2.96 -17.94
C ILE A 19 6.01 -3.11 -16.69
N VAL A 20 6.45 -3.90 -15.72
CA VAL A 20 5.76 -4.08 -14.43
C VAL A 20 5.65 -2.76 -13.68
N GLY A 21 6.72 -1.98 -13.64
CA GLY A 21 6.75 -0.64 -13.04
C GLY A 21 5.78 0.33 -13.71
N PHE A 22 5.73 0.32 -15.05
CA PHE A 22 4.89 1.19 -15.84
C PHE A 22 3.41 0.84 -15.69
N ILE A 23 3.05 -0.44 -15.88
CA ILE A 23 1.66 -0.91 -15.74
C ILE A 23 1.19 -0.75 -14.29
N GLY A 24 1.99 -1.22 -13.33
CA GLY A 24 1.67 -1.10 -11.90
C GLY A 24 1.55 0.36 -11.46
N GLY A 25 2.40 1.24 -12.01
CA GLY A 25 2.34 2.68 -11.80
C GLY A 25 1.07 3.33 -12.35
N MET A 26 0.69 3.02 -13.59
CA MET A 26 -0.53 3.56 -14.21
C MET A 26 -1.78 3.10 -13.48
N VAL A 27 -1.94 1.79 -13.29
CA VAL A 27 -3.12 1.21 -12.61
C VAL A 27 -3.26 1.80 -11.22
N SER A 28 -2.16 1.88 -10.47
CA SER A 28 -2.23 2.44 -9.14
C SER A 28 -2.37 3.95 -9.09
N GLY A 29 -1.93 4.67 -10.11
CA GLY A 29 -2.18 6.09 -10.28
C GLY A 29 -3.68 6.38 -10.37
N PHE A 30 -4.40 5.60 -11.19
CA PHE A 30 -5.86 5.71 -11.31
C PHE A 30 -6.60 5.34 -10.02
N ILE A 31 -6.16 4.30 -9.32
CA ILE A 31 -6.77 3.89 -8.04
C ILE A 31 -6.41 4.86 -6.90
N GLY A 32 -5.36 5.68 -7.06
CA GLY A 32 -4.87 6.59 -6.02
C GLY A 32 -4.17 5.91 -4.84
N SER A 33 -3.87 4.60 -4.95
CA SER A 33 -3.34 3.77 -3.85
C SER A 33 -1.80 3.75 -3.73
N GLY A 34 -1.10 4.40 -4.66
CA GLY A 34 0.33 4.70 -4.59
C GLY A 34 1.33 3.61 -5.01
N GLY A 35 0.88 2.50 -5.60
CA GLY A 35 1.67 1.55 -6.41
C GLY A 35 1.89 0.19 -5.75
N ALA A 36 2.06 0.18 -4.44
CA ALA A 36 2.62 -0.99 -3.75
C ALA A 36 1.70 -2.22 -3.73
N PHE A 37 0.40 -2.05 -3.97
CA PHE A 37 -0.54 -3.17 -4.05
C PHE A 37 -0.19 -4.13 -5.21
N VAL A 38 0.35 -3.59 -6.30
CA VAL A 38 0.78 -4.37 -7.48
C VAL A 38 2.29 -4.63 -7.43
N LEU A 39 3.08 -3.62 -7.07
CA LEU A 39 4.54 -3.69 -7.11
C LEU A 39 5.15 -4.65 -6.09
N THR A 40 4.59 -4.75 -4.87
CA THR A 40 5.14 -5.64 -3.83
C THR A 40 5.05 -7.11 -4.22
N PRO A 41 3.87 -7.66 -4.58
CA PRO A 41 3.77 -9.04 -5.03
C PRO A 41 4.53 -9.27 -6.33
N ALA A 42 4.56 -8.30 -7.26
CA ALA A 42 5.33 -8.45 -8.49
C ALA A 42 6.83 -8.59 -8.23
N MET A 43 7.41 -7.76 -7.35
CA MET A 43 8.82 -7.88 -6.95
C MET A 43 9.12 -9.20 -6.25
N MET A 44 8.20 -9.67 -5.39
CA MET A 44 8.34 -10.96 -4.73
C MET A 44 8.28 -12.13 -5.71
N SER A 45 7.40 -12.07 -6.71
CA SER A 45 7.31 -13.07 -7.78
C SER A 45 8.56 -13.11 -8.67
N LEU A 46 9.29 -12.01 -8.76
CA LEU A 46 10.58 -11.96 -9.48
C LEU A 46 11.74 -12.54 -8.65
N GLY A 47 11.54 -12.81 -7.35
CA GLY A 47 12.55 -13.40 -6.48
C GLY A 47 13.07 -12.46 -5.39
N ALA A 48 12.57 -11.22 -5.32
CA ALA A 48 12.98 -10.31 -4.24
C ALA A 48 12.41 -10.78 -2.89
N PRO A 49 13.24 -10.81 -1.82
CA PRO A 49 12.73 -11.13 -0.47
C PRO A 49 11.64 -10.16 -0.04
N ALA A 50 10.65 -10.65 0.69
CA ALA A 50 9.48 -9.89 1.08
C ALA A 50 9.83 -8.60 1.84
N ILE A 51 10.79 -8.68 2.77
CA ILE A 51 11.27 -7.52 3.54
C ILE A 51 11.82 -6.44 2.62
N VAL A 52 12.63 -6.83 1.63
CA VAL A 52 13.25 -5.90 0.68
C VAL A 52 12.19 -5.30 -0.25
N ALA A 53 11.25 -6.12 -0.73
CA ALA A 53 10.16 -5.67 -1.59
C ALA A 53 9.27 -4.65 -0.86
N VAL A 54 8.86 -4.94 0.39
CA VAL A 54 8.03 -4.04 1.21
C VAL A 54 8.79 -2.75 1.53
N ALA A 55 10.03 -2.84 2.01
CA ALA A 55 10.84 -1.67 2.38
C ALA A 55 11.09 -0.74 1.18
N SER A 56 11.44 -1.30 0.01
CA SER A 56 11.66 -0.52 -1.22
C SER A 56 10.39 0.21 -1.66
N ASN A 57 9.24 -0.46 -1.58
CA ASN A 57 7.95 0.14 -1.89
C ASN A 57 7.57 1.27 -0.92
N MET A 58 7.90 1.14 0.37
CA MET A 58 7.68 2.21 1.35
C MET A 58 8.57 3.41 1.07
N ALA A 59 9.84 3.19 0.74
CA ALA A 59 10.84 4.23 0.50
C ALA A 59 10.41 5.21 -0.61
N HIS A 60 9.88 4.71 -1.74
CA HIS A 60 9.43 5.60 -2.81
C HIS A 60 8.01 6.15 -2.58
N LYS A 61 7.19 5.53 -1.72
CA LYS A 61 5.82 5.95 -1.45
C LYS A 61 5.79 7.18 -0.56
N PHE A 62 6.68 7.22 0.43
CA PHE A 62 6.74 8.29 1.42
C PHE A 62 6.95 9.68 0.76
N PRO A 63 7.93 9.90 -0.13
CA PRO A 63 8.10 11.21 -0.78
C PRO A 63 6.90 11.63 -1.61
N LYS A 64 6.27 10.70 -2.34
CA LYS A 64 5.05 10.98 -3.13
C LYS A 64 3.90 11.45 -2.24
N ALA A 65 3.67 10.76 -1.13
CA ALA A 65 2.65 11.13 -0.15
C ALA A 65 2.97 12.47 0.54
N LEU A 66 4.24 12.73 0.87
CA LEU A 66 4.69 13.98 1.46
C LEU A 66 4.47 15.17 0.51
N VAL A 67 4.90 15.07 -0.74
CA VAL A 67 4.70 16.13 -1.73
C VAL A 67 3.20 16.36 -1.99
N GLY A 68 2.41 15.29 -2.11
CA GLY A 68 0.96 15.37 -2.29
C GLY A 68 0.23 16.03 -1.12
N SER A 69 0.62 15.69 0.12
CA SER A 69 0.05 16.28 1.33
C SER A 69 0.43 17.74 1.49
N ILE A 70 1.70 18.12 1.24
CA ILE A 70 2.13 19.54 1.24
C ILE A 70 1.33 20.34 0.21
N LYS A 71 1.13 19.81 -1.00
CA LYS A 71 0.35 20.49 -2.04
C LYS A 71 -1.10 20.70 -1.62
N ARG A 72 -1.76 19.67 -1.04
CA ARG A 72 -3.13 19.81 -0.50
C ARG A 72 -3.20 20.74 0.72
N ALA A 73 -2.15 20.77 1.54
CA ALA A 73 -2.08 21.67 2.69
C ALA A 73 -2.05 23.14 2.25
N LYS A 74 -1.33 23.46 1.16
CA LYS A 74 -1.33 24.80 0.56
C LYS A 74 -2.72 25.25 0.08
N TYR A 75 -3.61 24.32 -0.26
CA TYR A 75 -5.00 24.62 -0.64
C TYR A 75 -5.97 24.65 0.55
N GLY A 76 -5.49 24.51 1.80
CA GLY A 76 -6.35 24.46 2.99
C GLY A 76 -7.20 23.19 3.12
N GLN A 77 -6.90 22.14 2.33
CA GLN A 77 -7.67 20.90 2.26
C GLN A 77 -7.15 19.80 3.20
N VAL A 78 -6.30 20.15 4.16
CA VAL A 78 -5.67 19.19 5.08
C VAL A 78 -6.11 19.48 6.50
N ASP A 79 -6.81 18.52 7.08
CA ASP A 79 -7.08 18.46 8.51
C ASP A 79 -5.85 17.87 9.21
N VAL A 80 -4.99 18.75 9.72
CA VAL A 80 -3.73 18.36 10.39
C VAL A 80 -4.01 17.56 11.66
N LYS A 81 -5.08 17.88 12.40
CA LYS A 81 -5.46 17.19 13.62
C LYS A 81 -5.82 15.73 13.34
N MET A 82 -6.70 15.51 12.35
CA MET A 82 -7.02 14.16 11.89
C MET A 82 -5.78 13.44 11.34
N GLY A 83 -4.92 14.16 10.61
CA GLY A 83 -3.66 13.61 10.08
C GLY A 83 -2.74 13.07 11.17
N VAL A 84 -2.55 13.82 12.27
CA VAL A 84 -1.72 13.39 13.39
C VAL A 84 -2.34 12.20 14.12
N ILE A 85 -3.66 12.23 14.40
CA ILE A 85 -4.35 11.12 15.06
C ILE A 85 -4.19 9.83 14.23
N MET A 86 -4.48 9.90 12.93
CA MET A 86 -4.30 8.76 12.03
C MET A 86 -2.85 8.29 11.97
N GLY A 87 -1.88 9.22 11.98
CA GLY A 87 -0.45 8.91 12.00
C GLY A 87 -0.05 8.12 13.24
N VAL A 88 -0.50 8.51 14.44
CA VAL A 88 -0.18 7.81 15.69
C VAL A 88 -0.74 6.38 15.69
N PHE A 89 -2.01 6.20 15.29
CA PHE A 89 -2.61 4.88 15.21
C PHE A 89 -1.95 4.01 14.12
N ALA A 90 -1.60 4.60 12.98
CA ALA A 90 -0.88 3.89 11.92
C ALA A 90 0.50 3.42 12.39
N GLU A 91 1.26 4.29 13.05
CA GLU A 91 2.59 3.96 13.58
C GLU A 91 2.53 2.85 14.64
N ALA A 92 1.55 2.93 15.56
CA ALA A 92 1.31 1.88 16.55
C ALA A 92 1.00 0.53 15.87
N GLY A 93 0.15 0.54 14.84
CA GLY A 93 -0.17 -0.66 14.05
C GLY A 93 1.05 -1.24 13.34
N VAL A 94 1.92 -0.40 12.76
CA VAL A 94 3.16 -0.82 12.11
C VAL A 94 4.14 -1.42 13.11
N MET A 95 4.29 -0.85 14.31
CA MET A 95 5.13 -1.41 15.35
C MET A 95 4.70 -2.82 15.76
N VAL A 96 3.39 -3.02 15.95
CA VAL A 96 2.82 -4.34 16.28
C VAL A 96 3.03 -5.32 15.11
N GLY A 97 2.76 -4.89 13.87
CA GLY A 97 2.96 -5.71 12.67
C GLY A 97 4.42 -6.12 12.47
N LYS A 98 5.37 -5.21 12.69
CA LYS A 98 6.81 -5.49 12.68
C LYS A 98 7.17 -6.53 13.74
N GLY A 99 6.58 -6.45 14.93
CA GLY A 99 6.76 -7.44 16.00
C GLY A 99 6.43 -8.85 15.52
N PHE A 100 5.23 -9.06 14.99
CA PHE A 100 4.81 -10.34 14.42
C PHE A 100 5.74 -10.82 13.30
N MET A 101 6.09 -9.92 12.37
CA MET A 101 6.97 -10.25 11.26
C MET A 101 8.36 -10.70 11.72
N THR A 102 8.91 -10.05 12.75
CA THR A 102 10.23 -10.38 13.31
C THR A 102 10.20 -11.73 14.03
N SER A 103 9.16 -12.00 14.81
CA SER A 103 8.98 -13.30 15.47
C SER A 103 8.86 -14.46 14.46
N ILE A 104 8.18 -14.24 13.33
CA ILE A 104 8.07 -15.22 12.25
C ILE A 104 9.43 -15.45 11.58
N ARG A 105 10.19 -14.38 11.35
CA ARG A 105 11.55 -14.46 10.79
C ARG A 105 12.49 -15.27 11.69
N GLU A 106 12.40 -15.09 13.01
CA GLU A 106 13.24 -15.83 13.97
C GLU A 106 12.90 -17.32 14.01
N GLN A 107 11.63 -17.69 13.88
CA GLN A 107 11.19 -19.10 13.95
C GLN A 107 11.30 -19.85 12.62
N PHE A 108 11.03 -19.17 11.51
CA PHE A 108 10.86 -19.80 10.18
C PHE A 108 11.77 -19.23 9.09
N GLY A 109 12.67 -18.31 9.43
CA GLY A 109 13.62 -17.71 8.49
C GLY A 109 12.98 -16.87 7.38
N ASP A 110 13.75 -16.68 6.30
CA ASP A 110 13.32 -15.85 5.16
C ASP A 110 12.17 -16.49 4.38
N SER A 111 12.14 -17.83 4.25
CA SER A 111 11.05 -18.55 3.57
C SER A 111 9.71 -18.41 4.29
N GLY A 112 9.70 -18.53 5.62
CA GLY A 112 8.50 -18.31 6.43
C GLY A 112 7.99 -16.87 6.35
N THR A 113 8.91 -15.91 6.34
CA THR A 113 8.57 -14.49 6.18
C THR A 113 7.97 -14.21 4.79
N ASN A 114 8.54 -14.78 3.73
CA ASN A 114 8.03 -14.64 2.36
C ASN A 114 6.62 -15.23 2.22
N LEU A 115 6.37 -16.40 2.82
CA LEU A 115 5.05 -17.02 2.84
C LEU A 115 4.04 -16.18 3.62
N TYR A 116 4.41 -15.72 4.82
CA TYR A 116 3.55 -14.88 5.66
C TYR A 116 3.12 -13.60 4.94
N VAL A 117 4.08 -12.87 4.36
CA VAL A 117 3.78 -11.62 3.65
C VAL A 117 2.92 -11.90 2.42
N SER A 118 3.25 -12.93 1.63
CA SER A 118 2.45 -13.32 0.47
C SER A 118 1.02 -13.67 0.85
N ALA A 119 0.81 -14.45 1.91
CA ALA A 119 -0.51 -14.86 2.38
C ALA A 119 -1.34 -13.65 2.83
N ILE A 120 -0.75 -12.75 3.62
CA ILE A 120 -1.43 -11.50 4.02
C ILE A 120 -1.77 -10.65 2.81
N PHE A 121 -0.85 -10.49 1.86
CA PHE A 121 -1.11 -9.73 0.64
C PHE A 121 -2.28 -10.31 -0.15
N VAL A 122 -2.33 -11.63 -0.34
CA VAL A 122 -3.43 -12.30 -1.05
C VAL A 122 -4.76 -12.07 -0.32
N VAL A 123 -4.81 -12.25 0.99
CA VAL A 123 -6.03 -12.04 1.78
C VAL A 123 -6.50 -10.59 1.69
N VAL A 124 -5.60 -9.62 1.91
CA VAL A 124 -5.93 -8.19 1.85
C VAL A 124 -6.37 -7.77 0.46
N LEU A 125 -5.66 -8.19 -0.59
CA LEU A 125 -6.01 -7.87 -1.97
C LEU A 125 -7.33 -8.51 -2.40
N ALA A 126 -7.61 -9.74 -1.98
CA ALA A 126 -8.89 -10.40 -2.24
C ALA A 126 -10.05 -9.65 -1.57
N ILE A 127 -9.86 -9.21 -0.32
CA ILE A 127 -10.87 -8.43 0.40
C ILE A 127 -11.08 -7.08 -0.28
N VAL A 128 -10.03 -6.29 -0.47
CA VAL A 128 -10.11 -4.94 -1.07
C VAL A 128 -10.63 -5.02 -2.50
N GLY A 129 -10.11 -5.93 -3.32
CA GLY A 129 -10.57 -6.16 -4.68
C GLY A 129 -12.04 -6.60 -4.73
N GLY A 130 -12.46 -7.46 -3.80
CA GLY A 130 -13.86 -7.86 -3.65
C GLY A 130 -14.78 -6.70 -3.24
N PHE A 131 -14.34 -5.83 -2.33
CA PHE A 131 -15.07 -4.62 -1.96
C PHE A 131 -15.20 -3.66 -3.12
N VAL A 132 -14.11 -3.36 -3.83
CA VAL A 132 -14.12 -2.47 -5.00
C VAL A 132 -14.97 -3.05 -6.12
N LEU A 133 -14.91 -4.36 -6.38
CA LEU A 133 -15.76 -5.01 -7.38
C LEU A 133 -17.24 -4.93 -7.01
N ARG A 134 -17.57 -5.19 -5.74
CA ARG A 134 -18.95 -5.03 -5.25
C ARG A 134 -19.44 -3.60 -5.39
N ASP A 135 -18.61 -2.62 -5.03
CA ASP A 135 -18.92 -1.20 -5.14
C ASP A 135 -19.15 -0.81 -6.61
N ALA A 136 -18.24 -1.20 -7.51
CA ALA A 136 -18.38 -0.96 -8.95
C ALA A 136 -19.64 -1.61 -9.54
N LEU A 137 -19.93 -2.87 -9.22
CA LEU A 137 -21.14 -3.56 -9.67
C LEU A 137 -22.41 -2.91 -9.12
N LYS A 138 -22.37 -2.41 -7.88
CA LYS A 138 -23.48 -1.71 -7.26
C LYS A 138 -23.71 -0.34 -7.92
N SER A 139 -22.66 0.44 -8.16
CA SER A 139 -22.74 1.72 -8.88
C SER A 139 -23.28 1.56 -10.31
N LEU A 140 -22.89 0.49 -11.02
CA LEU A 140 -23.43 0.18 -12.35
C LEU A 140 -24.91 -0.21 -12.31
N LYS A 141 -25.36 -0.87 -11.23
CA LYS A 141 -26.74 -1.34 -11.07
C LYS A 141 -27.68 -0.28 -10.51
N GLU A 142 -27.18 0.65 -9.69
CA GLU A 142 -27.96 1.71 -9.04
C GLU A 142 -27.96 3.05 -9.80
N GLY A 143 -27.31 3.14 -10.97
CA GLY A 143 -27.44 4.29 -11.89
C GLY A 143 -27.34 5.66 -11.19
N ASP A 144 -26.13 6.05 -10.81
CA ASP A 144 -25.76 7.40 -10.33
C ASP A 144 -26.72 8.06 -9.31
N THR A 145 -27.31 7.26 -8.40
CA THR A 145 -27.95 7.86 -7.23
C THR A 145 -26.85 8.27 -6.27
N GLU A 146 -26.47 9.56 -6.30
CA GLU A 146 -25.53 10.20 -5.37
C GLU A 146 -25.80 9.70 -3.95
N THR A 147 -24.98 8.77 -3.47
CA THR A 147 -25.04 8.32 -2.09
C THR A 147 -24.42 9.42 -1.26
N GLU A 148 -25.29 10.30 -0.76
CA GLU A 148 -25.00 11.39 0.17
C GLU A 148 -23.95 10.92 1.20
N HIS A 149 -22.71 11.36 1.05
CA HIS A 149 -21.60 11.00 1.93
C HIS A 149 -21.85 11.63 3.31
N LYS A 150 -22.65 10.95 4.14
CA LYS A 150 -22.88 11.33 5.54
C LYS A 150 -21.55 11.22 6.27
N THR A 151 -20.98 12.37 6.62
CA THR A 151 -19.76 12.48 7.41
C THR A 151 -19.92 11.60 8.66
N PRO A 152 -19.06 10.59 8.87
CA PRO A 152 -19.20 9.67 9.99
C PRO A 152 -19.16 10.46 11.30
N LYS A 153 -19.97 10.06 12.29
CA LYS A 153 -20.14 10.79 13.56
C LYS A 153 -18.80 11.06 14.26
N LEU A 154 -17.84 10.15 14.12
CA LEU A 154 -16.46 10.30 14.63
C LEU A 154 -15.72 11.49 14.02
N ALA A 155 -15.87 11.75 12.71
CA ALA A 155 -15.22 12.88 12.05
C ALA A 155 -15.79 14.23 12.54
N LYS A 156 -17.11 14.32 12.74
CA LYS A 156 -17.76 15.52 13.29
C LYS A 156 -17.31 15.80 14.73
N ILE A 157 -17.22 14.76 15.56
CA ILE A 157 -16.77 14.89 16.96
C ILE A 157 -15.32 15.39 17.03
N ILE A 158 -14.43 14.90 16.16
CA ILE A 158 -13.02 15.32 16.18
C ILE A 158 -12.85 16.74 15.61
N GLN A 159 -13.65 17.13 14.61
CA GLN A 159 -13.66 18.49 14.05
C GLN A 159 -14.26 19.53 15.01
N SER A 160 -15.14 19.13 15.93
CA SER A 160 -15.75 20.04 16.91
C SER A 160 -14.88 20.32 18.14
N ILE A 161 -13.76 19.60 18.29
CA ILE A 161 -12.77 19.79 19.36
C ILE A 161 -11.61 20.61 18.80
#